data_AF-A0A7I7JQX8-F1
#
_entry.id   AF-A0A7I7JQX8-F1
#
_cell.length_a   1.000
_cell.length_b   1.000
_cell.length_c   1.000
_cell.angle_alpha   90.00
_cell.angle_beta   90.00
_cell.angle_gamma   90.00
#
_symmetry.space_group_name_H-M   'P 1'
#
loop_
_entity.id
_entity.type
_entity.pdbx_description
1 polymer ?
#
loop_
_entity_poly.entity_id
_entity_poly.type
_entity_poly.pdbx_seq_one_letter_code
_entity_poly.pdbx_strand_id
1 'polypeptide(L)'
;MQHWTVGDVDIHAVLQAIIPIPASRLFAAAPERFADDSLTDYCDASGNILMAIQSFLIVSGQDRVLVDTCFGDSFLRSRQIPDRFAESLAATGFRPDDITAVVCTHLHRDHAGGNTVQRAGQWVPAFAGADYLVTAAEHEHWCDFTGEDRVAPECVAPLQQYGRLRLIEPDHRVTGDIRLVPTAGHTPGHVSVRIESGGSARLDGGEVKLGPPHERAGAVAYISGDVIHHPAQIGDPGICALPDADPTAARASRLQLLRRVADERALLLGSHFAAPSGGYVNSADDRLAWQPLVEREGAR
;
A
#
# COMPACT_ATOMS: atom_id res chain seq x y z
N MET A 1 -10.22 5.77 11.90
CA MET A 1 -9.69 5.60 10.54
C MET A 1 -8.49 6.50 10.44
N GLN A 2 -7.36 5.99 9.95
CA GLN A 2 -6.14 6.79 9.82
C GLN A 2 -6.23 7.67 8.57
N HIS A 3 -5.79 8.92 8.70
CA HIS A 3 -5.82 9.92 7.65
C HIS A 3 -4.56 10.77 7.71
N TRP A 4 -4.06 11.17 6.55
CA TRP A 4 -2.88 12.03 6.42
C TRP A 4 -3.12 13.06 5.34
N THR A 5 -2.51 14.23 5.50
CA THR A 5 -2.54 15.29 4.49
C THR A 5 -1.13 15.57 4.01
N VAL A 6 -0.91 15.42 2.69
CA VAL A 6 0.37 15.68 2.01
C VAL A 6 0.20 16.93 1.15
N GLY A 7 0.60 18.10 1.65
CA GLY A 7 0.23 19.38 1.04
C GLY A 7 -1.29 19.53 0.89
N ASP A 8 -1.79 19.56 -0.34
CA ASP A 8 -3.22 19.65 -0.68
C ASP A 8 -3.87 18.27 -1.00
N VAL A 9 -3.14 17.17 -0.76
CA VAL A 9 -3.61 15.80 -1.06
C VAL A 9 -3.98 15.09 0.24
N ASP A 10 -5.21 14.58 0.34
CA ASP A 10 -5.63 13.74 1.47
C ASP A 10 -5.42 12.26 1.15
N ILE A 11 -4.98 11.49 2.14
CA ILE A 11 -4.78 10.04 2.04
C ILE A 11 -5.51 9.38 3.21
N HIS A 12 -6.42 8.46 2.90
CA HIS A 12 -7.18 7.69 3.89
C HIS A 12 -6.80 6.22 3.85
N ALA A 13 -6.53 5.61 4.99
CA ALA A 13 -6.46 4.16 5.10
C ALA A 13 -7.88 3.56 5.08
N VAL A 14 -8.18 2.74 4.08
CA VAL A 14 -9.43 1.99 3.94
C VAL A 14 -9.20 0.57 4.44
N LEU A 15 -9.36 0.39 5.75
CA LEU A 15 -9.11 -0.89 6.42
C LEU A 15 -10.16 -1.95 6.06
N GLN A 16 -9.72 -3.13 5.62
CA GLN A 16 -10.57 -4.32 5.49
C GLN A 16 -10.50 -5.19 6.74
N ALA A 17 -9.30 -5.57 7.17
CA ALA A 17 -9.09 -6.49 8.28
C ALA A 17 -7.72 -6.29 8.93
N ILE A 18 -7.58 -6.76 10.17
CA ILE A 18 -6.28 -7.01 10.80
C ILE A 18 -6.23 -8.50 11.11
N ILE A 19 -5.21 -9.17 10.61
CA ILE A 19 -5.05 -10.62 10.71
C ILE A 19 -3.79 -10.90 11.54
N PRO A 20 -3.91 -11.44 12.76
CA PRO A 20 -2.77 -11.93 13.51
C PRO A 20 -2.18 -13.14 12.79
N ILE A 21 -0.90 -13.07 12.42
CA ILE A 21 -0.17 -14.17 11.80
C ILE A 21 1.14 -14.45 12.54
N PRO A 22 1.51 -15.72 12.79
CA PRO A 22 2.85 -16.02 13.29
C PRO A 22 3.90 -15.46 12.33
N ALA A 23 4.94 -14.78 12.84
CA ALA A 23 5.99 -14.20 12.00
C ALA A 23 6.60 -15.23 11.03
N SER A 24 6.71 -16.50 11.46
CA SER A 24 7.20 -17.62 10.64
C SER A 24 6.34 -17.96 9.41
N ARG A 25 5.10 -17.47 9.34
CA ARG A 25 4.25 -17.61 8.14
C ARG A 25 4.65 -16.64 7.03
N LEU A 26 5.31 -15.54 7.37
CA LEU A 26 5.70 -14.50 6.42
C LEU A 26 7.22 -14.37 6.26
N PHE A 27 7.99 -14.72 7.29
CA PHE A 27 9.45 -14.59 7.31
C PHE A 27 10.10 -15.90 7.75
N ALA A 28 11.01 -16.42 6.91
CA ALA A 28 11.74 -17.65 7.21
C ALA A 28 12.75 -17.51 8.36
N ALA A 29 13.21 -16.27 8.61
CA ALA A 29 14.28 -15.97 9.54
C ALA A 29 13.88 -14.86 10.52
N ALA A 30 14.49 -14.92 11.71
CA ALA A 30 14.55 -13.86 12.71
C ALA A 30 13.24 -13.45 13.43
N PRO A 31 12.44 -14.40 13.97
CA PRO A 31 11.24 -14.08 14.75
C PRO A 31 11.52 -13.15 15.95
N GLU A 32 12.72 -13.20 16.53
CA GLU A 32 13.14 -12.34 17.64
C GLU A 32 13.16 -10.84 17.30
N ARG A 33 13.30 -10.47 16.01
CA ARG A 33 13.35 -9.07 15.57
C ARG A 33 11.98 -8.40 15.49
N PHE A 34 10.93 -9.21 15.55
CA PHE A 34 9.54 -8.72 15.56
C PHE A 34 9.04 -8.46 16.98
N ALA A 35 9.78 -8.90 18.01
CA ALA A 35 9.46 -8.72 19.42
C ALA A 35 10.22 -7.53 20.06
N ASP A 36 10.68 -6.56 19.26
CA ASP A 36 11.32 -5.33 19.78
C ASP A 36 10.27 -4.46 20.50
N ASP A 37 10.61 -3.94 21.68
CA ASP A 37 9.73 -3.08 22.48
C ASP A 37 9.26 -1.82 21.73
N SER A 38 9.99 -1.37 20.71
CA SER A 38 9.60 -0.26 19.84
C SER A 38 8.54 -0.61 18.78
N LEU A 39 8.22 -1.90 18.63
CA LEU A 39 7.31 -2.43 17.60
C LEU A 39 6.05 -3.09 18.19
N THR A 40 5.73 -2.84 19.46
CA THR A 40 4.60 -3.48 20.16
C THR A 40 3.25 -3.21 19.51
N ASP A 41 3.07 -2.09 18.81
CA ASP A 41 1.81 -1.77 18.10
C ASP A 41 1.56 -2.70 16.90
N TYR A 42 2.59 -3.40 16.42
CA TYR A 42 2.56 -4.25 15.24
C TYR A 42 2.52 -5.74 15.55
N CYS A 43 2.47 -6.12 16.83
CA CYS A 43 2.39 -7.50 17.27
C CYS A 43 1.33 -7.68 18.39
N ASP A 44 0.72 -8.87 18.46
CA ASP A 44 -0.13 -9.22 19.59
C ASP A 44 0.67 -9.74 20.79
N ALA A 45 -0.01 -9.97 21.92
CA ALA A 45 0.62 -10.48 23.15
C ALA A 45 1.21 -11.91 23.01
N SER A 46 0.90 -12.62 21.93
CA SER A 46 1.45 -13.94 21.61
C SER A 46 2.65 -13.85 20.66
N GLY A 47 3.05 -12.65 20.24
CA GLY A 47 4.13 -12.40 19.29
C GLY A 47 3.73 -12.65 17.83
N ASN A 48 2.43 -12.72 17.51
CA ASN A 48 1.98 -12.72 16.12
C ASN A 48 2.06 -11.31 15.56
N ILE A 49 2.49 -11.19 14.30
CA ILE A 49 2.41 -9.95 13.55
C ILE A 49 0.95 -9.60 13.30
N LEU A 50 0.59 -8.35 13.55
CA LEU A 50 -0.72 -7.79 13.20
C LEU A 50 -0.67 -7.30 11.75
N MET A 51 -1.00 -8.17 10.81
CA MET A 51 -1.00 -7.84 9.39
C MET A 51 -2.28 -7.08 9.04
N ALA A 52 -2.16 -5.80 8.69
CA ALA A 52 -3.28 -5.05 8.15
C ALA A 52 -3.54 -5.46 6.69
N ILE A 53 -4.82 -5.60 6.33
CA ILE A 53 -5.26 -5.66 4.94
C ILE A 53 -6.05 -4.37 4.71
N GLN A 54 -5.48 -3.47 3.92
CA GLN A 54 -6.04 -2.15 3.70
C GLN A 54 -5.66 -1.60 2.33
N SER A 55 -6.54 -0.77 1.80
CA SER A 55 -6.24 0.10 0.66
C SER A 55 -5.90 1.50 1.16
N PHE A 56 -5.34 2.32 0.27
CA PHE A 56 -5.23 3.76 0.51
C PHE A 56 -6.01 4.52 -0.54
N LEU A 57 -6.95 5.35 -0.09
CA LEU A 57 -7.66 6.29 -0.96
C LEU A 57 -6.94 7.63 -0.97
N ILE A 58 -6.44 8.03 -2.13
CA ILE A 58 -5.79 9.31 -2.38
C ILE A 58 -6.82 10.27 -3.01
N VAL A 59 -6.96 11.44 -2.42
CA VAL A 59 -7.91 12.49 -2.81
C VAL A 59 -7.10 13.73 -3.18
N SER A 60 -7.03 14.06 -4.47
CA SER A 60 -6.41 15.30 -4.97
C SER A 60 -7.34 15.99 -5.96
N GLY A 61 -7.89 17.16 -5.60
CA GLY A 61 -8.85 17.86 -6.45
C GLY A 61 -10.05 16.99 -6.81
N GLN A 62 -10.17 16.60 -8.08
CA GLN A 62 -11.21 15.70 -8.59
C GLN A 62 -10.78 14.22 -8.66
N ASP A 63 -9.48 13.94 -8.47
CA ASP A 63 -8.95 12.58 -8.52
C ASP A 63 -9.27 11.82 -7.23
N ARG A 64 -9.74 10.59 -7.38
CA ARG A 64 -10.02 9.63 -6.31
C ARG A 64 -9.36 8.32 -6.68
N VAL A 65 -8.07 8.23 -6.34
CA VAL A 65 -7.22 7.11 -6.72
C VAL A 65 -7.16 6.13 -5.55
N LEU A 66 -7.66 4.93 -5.75
CA LEU A 66 -7.57 3.85 -4.77
C LEU A 66 -6.32 3.01 -5.06
N VAL A 67 -5.44 2.85 -4.07
CA VAL A 67 -4.28 1.96 -4.15
C VAL A 67 -4.65 0.62 -3.52
N ASP A 68 -4.66 -0.42 -4.37
CA ASP A 68 -5.11 -1.78 -4.09
C ASP A 68 -6.57 -1.87 -3.64
N THR A 69 -7.12 -3.07 -3.54
CA THR A 69 -8.56 -3.34 -3.31
C THR A 69 -8.82 -4.42 -2.27
N CYS A 70 -7.79 -4.82 -1.52
CA CYS A 70 -7.90 -5.83 -0.47
C CYS A 70 -8.33 -7.22 -1.00
N PHE A 71 -8.72 -8.13 -0.10
CA PHE A 71 -9.29 -9.42 -0.49
C PHE A 71 -10.69 -9.27 -1.10
N GLY A 72 -11.03 -10.21 -1.98
CA GLY A 72 -12.39 -10.39 -2.46
C GLY A 72 -13.27 -11.14 -1.44
N ASP A 73 -14.56 -10.84 -1.46
CA ASP A 73 -15.59 -11.36 -0.56
C ASP A 73 -15.67 -12.91 -0.52
N SER A 74 -15.40 -13.61 -1.63
CA SER A 74 -15.32 -15.08 -1.65
C SER A 74 -14.20 -15.63 -0.75
N PHE A 75 -13.02 -15.01 -0.79
CA PHE A 75 -11.87 -15.41 0.01
C PHE A 75 -12.14 -15.16 1.50
N LEU A 76 -12.61 -13.96 1.84
CA LEU A 76 -12.94 -13.57 3.22
C LEU A 76 -13.94 -14.53 3.87
N ARG A 77 -15.03 -14.87 3.16
CA ARG A 77 -16.01 -15.86 3.65
C ARG A 77 -15.41 -17.23 3.88
N SER A 78 -14.60 -17.73 2.94
CA SER A 78 -13.99 -19.06 3.06
C SER A 78 -13.05 -19.17 4.27
N ARG A 79 -12.46 -18.05 4.68
CA ARG A 79 -11.50 -17.96 5.78
C ARG A 79 -12.10 -17.37 7.07
N GLN A 80 -13.37 -16.99 7.05
CA GLN A 80 -14.06 -16.32 8.17
C GLN A 80 -13.33 -15.06 8.65
N ILE A 81 -12.72 -14.33 7.72
CA ILE A 81 -12.04 -13.05 8.01
C ILE A 81 -13.11 -11.94 8.01
N PRO A 82 -13.17 -11.08 9.03
CA PRO A 82 -14.07 -9.93 9.04
C PRO A 82 -13.79 -8.99 7.87
N ASP A 83 -14.86 -8.47 7.25
CA ASP A 83 -14.75 -7.48 6.17
C ASP A 83 -15.27 -6.13 6.63
N ARG A 84 -14.37 -5.14 6.74
CA ARG A 84 -14.70 -3.75 7.05
C ARG A 84 -14.52 -2.81 5.86
N PHE A 85 -14.19 -3.33 4.68
CA PHE A 85 -13.79 -2.48 3.55
C PHE A 85 -14.89 -1.47 3.18
N ALA A 86 -16.14 -1.92 3.04
CA ALA A 86 -17.26 -1.06 2.65
C ALA A 86 -17.58 0.01 3.72
N GLU A 87 -17.52 -0.36 5.01
CA GLU A 87 -17.69 0.56 6.13
C GLU A 87 -16.58 1.62 6.12
N SER A 88 -15.33 1.18 5.99
CA SER A 88 -14.15 2.04 5.93
C SER A 88 -14.17 2.96 4.72
N LEU A 89 -14.54 2.49 3.53
CA LEU A 89 -14.64 3.37 2.36
C LEU A 89 -15.71 4.43 2.57
N ALA A 90 -16.90 4.03 3.04
CA ALA A 90 -18.00 4.97 3.27
C ALA A 90 -17.66 6.05 4.32
N ALA A 91 -16.87 5.71 5.33
CA ALA A 91 -16.43 6.65 6.36
C ALA A 91 -15.43 7.71 5.85
N THR A 92 -14.85 7.55 4.65
CA THR A 92 -14.11 8.63 3.96
C THR A 92 -15.03 9.68 3.34
N GLY A 93 -16.33 9.40 3.25
CA GLY A 93 -17.32 10.22 2.54
C GLY A 93 -17.47 9.87 1.05
N PHE A 94 -16.66 8.93 0.53
CA PHE A 94 -16.72 8.48 -0.87
C PHE A 94 -17.36 7.10 -1.02
N ARG A 95 -17.88 6.85 -2.21
CA ARG A 95 -18.51 5.60 -2.65
C ARG A 95 -17.63 4.94 -3.73
N PRO A 96 -17.84 3.63 -4.02
CA PRO A 96 -17.15 2.98 -5.13
C PRO A 96 -17.29 3.71 -6.48
N ASP A 97 -18.45 4.34 -6.73
CA ASP A 97 -18.70 5.09 -7.97
C ASP A 97 -17.92 6.41 -8.06
N ASP A 98 -17.38 6.91 -6.95
CA ASP A 98 -16.56 8.12 -6.93
C ASP A 98 -15.10 7.85 -7.30
N ILE A 99 -14.67 6.57 -7.30
CA ILE A 99 -13.29 6.19 -7.59
C ILE A 99 -12.99 6.38 -9.08
N THR A 100 -11.96 7.17 -9.39
CA THR A 100 -11.58 7.52 -10.76
C THR A 100 -10.53 6.59 -11.35
N ALA A 101 -9.66 6.02 -10.50
CA ALA A 101 -8.69 5.02 -10.88
C ALA A 101 -8.36 4.08 -9.72
N VAL A 102 -7.99 2.85 -10.05
CA VAL A 102 -7.44 1.86 -9.12
C VAL A 102 -6.00 1.57 -9.56
N VAL A 103 -5.03 1.78 -8.67
CA VAL A 103 -3.64 1.35 -8.88
C VAL A 103 -3.47 0.00 -8.21
N CYS A 104 -3.12 -1.03 -8.97
CA CYS A 104 -2.67 -2.30 -8.38
C CYS A 104 -1.15 -2.24 -8.21
N THR A 105 -0.68 -2.20 -6.96
CA THR A 105 0.76 -2.26 -6.66
C THR A 105 1.36 -3.56 -7.20
N HIS A 106 0.60 -4.64 -7.05
CA HIS A 106 0.82 -5.96 -7.62
C HIS A 106 -0.49 -6.76 -7.59
N LEU A 107 -0.49 -8.00 -8.10
CA LEU A 107 -1.69 -8.80 -8.26
C LEU A 107 -1.81 -9.97 -7.27
N HIS A 108 -1.23 -9.90 -6.07
CA HIS A 108 -1.62 -10.85 -5.01
C HIS A 108 -3.09 -10.67 -4.61
N ARG A 109 -3.67 -11.74 -4.08
CA ARG A 109 -5.11 -11.80 -3.81
C ARG A 109 -5.58 -10.83 -2.72
N ASP A 110 -4.72 -10.46 -1.78
CA ASP A 110 -4.94 -9.38 -0.80
C ASP A 110 -4.82 -7.98 -1.39
N HIS A 111 -4.42 -7.81 -2.64
CA HIS A 111 -4.29 -6.50 -3.27
C HIS A 111 -5.27 -6.34 -4.43
N ALA A 112 -5.45 -7.40 -5.22
CA ALA A 112 -6.33 -7.41 -6.39
C ALA A 112 -7.68 -8.10 -6.12
N GLY A 113 -7.86 -8.75 -4.97
CA GLY A 113 -9.04 -9.57 -4.69
C GLY A 113 -10.35 -8.82 -4.81
N GLY A 114 -10.37 -7.56 -4.35
CA GLY A 114 -11.52 -6.66 -4.45
C GLY A 114 -11.66 -5.92 -5.78
N ASN A 115 -10.80 -6.18 -6.79
CA ASN A 115 -10.91 -5.54 -8.09
C ASN A 115 -12.27 -5.82 -8.74
N THR A 116 -12.85 -6.98 -8.44
CA THR A 116 -14.10 -7.47 -8.99
C THR A 116 -15.01 -8.00 -7.91
N VAL A 117 -16.32 -7.95 -8.15
CA VAL A 117 -17.35 -8.57 -7.31
C VAL A 117 -18.23 -9.48 -8.14
N GLN A 118 -18.81 -10.50 -7.52
CA GLN A 118 -19.83 -11.31 -8.18
C GLN A 118 -21.19 -10.60 -8.17
N ARG A 119 -21.77 -10.42 -9.35
CA ARG A 119 -23.14 -9.94 -9.57
C ARG A 119 -23.83 -10.88 -10.55
N ALA A 120 -24.98 -11.44 -10.14
CA ALA A 120 -25.75 -12.39 -10.95
C ALA A 120 -24.90 -13.55 -11.55
N GLY A 121 -23.93 -14.06 -10.78
CA GLY A 121 -23.05 -15.16 -11.21
C GLY A 121 -21.91 -14.76 -12.14
N GLN A 122 -21.72 -13.47 -12.42
CA GLN A 122 -20.62 -12.95 -13.22
C GLN A 122 -19.68 -12.08 -12.38
N TRP A 123 -18.39 -12.16 -12.67
CA TRP A 123 -17.41 -11.21 -12.13
C TRP A 123 -17.49 -9.90 -12.90
N VAL A 124 -17.69 -8.81 -12.19
CA VAL A 124 -17.75 -7.45 -12.75
C VAL A 124 -16.81 -6.53 -11.95
N PRO A 125 -16.24 -5.47 -12.57
CA PRO A 125 -15.42 -4.51 -11.84
C PRO A 125 -16.16 -3.94 -10.63
N ALA A 126 -15.50 -3.91 -9.47
CA ALA A 126 -16.07 -3.37 -8.22
C ALA A 126 -16.22 -1.84 -8.26
N PHE A 127 -15.35 -1.18 -9.02
CA PHE A 127 -15.30 0.26 -9.24
C PHE A 127 -15.56 0.54 -10.73
N ALA A 128 -16.83 0.46 -11.14
CA ALA A 128 -17.21 0.40 -12.56
C ALA A 128 -16.85 1.65 -13.38
N GLY A 129 -16.65 2.80 -12.72
CA GLY A 129 -16.21 4.06 -13.32
C GLY A 129 -14.68 4.18 -13.47
N ALA A 130 -13.90 3.36 -12.77
CA ALA A 130 -12.46 3.47 -12.68
C ALA A 130 -11.75 2.70 -13.80
N ASP A 131 -10.61 3.23 -14.24
CA ASP A 131 -9.59 2.43 -14.92
C ASP A 131 -8.68 1.76 -13.88
N TYR A 132 -8.30 0.51 -14.14
CA TYR A 132 -7.44 -0.30 -13.28
C TYR A 132 -6.05 -0.35 -13.90
N LEU A 133 -5.09 0.24 -13.22
CA LEU A 133 -3.72 0.42 -13.69
C LEU A 133 -2.86 -0.71 -13.17
N VAL A 134 -2.29 -1.50 -14.09
CA VAL A 134 -1.45 -2.66 -13.79
C VAL A 134 -0.20 -2.55 -14.67
N THR A 135 0.98 -2.81 -14.12
CA THR A 135 2.19 -2.82 -14.97
C THR A 135 2.15 -3.99 -15.96
N ALA A 136 2.72 -3.80 -17.14
CA ALA A 136 2.74 -4.87 -18.15
C ALA A 136 3.43 -6.15 -17.63
N ALA A 137 4.53 -6.01 -16.90
CA ALA A 137 5.26 -7.12 -16.28
C ALA A 137 4.43 -7.85 -15.22
N GLU A 138 3.62 -7.13 -14.44
CA GLU A 138 2.74 -7.74 -13.45
C GLU A 138 1.62 -8.52 -14.13
N HIS A 139 0.99 -7.92 -15.15
CA HIS A 139 -0.04 -8.61 -15.92
C HIS A 139 0.50 -9.87 -16.60
N GLU A 140 1.66 -9.81 -17.26
CA GLU A 140 2.31 -10.96 -17.89
C GLU A 140 2.61 -12.08 -16.89
N HIS A 141 3.05 -11.72 -15.67
CA HIS A 141 3.33 -12.70 -14.63
C HIS A 141 2.07 -13.46 -14.17
N TRP A 142 0.93 -12.77 -14.09
CA TRP A 142 -0.28 -13.31 -13.47
C TRP A 142 -1.37 -13.75 -14.44
N CYS A 143 -1.38 -13.28 -15.70
CA CYS A 143 -2.52 -13.48 -16.61
C CYS A 143 -2.82 -14.96 -16.91
N ASP A 144 -1.79 -15.81 -16.86
CA ASP A 144 -1.90 -17.26 -17.06
C ASP A 144 -1.75 -18.06 -15.75
N PHE A 145 -1.72 -17.39 -14.60
CA PHE A 145 -1.56 -18.05 -13.32
C PHE A 145 -2.80 -18.91 -12.99
N THR A 146 -2.58 -20.22 -12.85
CA THR A 146 -3.64 -21.22 -12.60
C THR A 146 -3.67 -21.74 -11.17
N GLY A 147 -2.94 -21.10 -10.25
CA GLY A 147 -2.90 -21.51 -8.84
C GLY A 147 -4.23 -21.30 -8.11
N GLU A 148 -4.27 -21.80 -6.87
CA GLU A 148 -5.47 -21.76 -6.01
C GLU A 148 -5.98 -20.33 -5.78
N ASP A 149 -5.11 -19.34 -5.88
CA ASP A 149 -5.46 -17.94 -5.72
C ASP A 149 -6.28 -17.38 -6.88
N ARG A 150 -6.48 -18.06 -8.02
CA ARG A 150 -7.48 -17.69 -9.06
C ARG A 150 -7.57 -16.18 -9.41
N VAL A 151 -6.50 -15.40 -9.25
CA VAL A 151 -6.53 -13.94 -9.43
C VAL A 151 -6.76 -13.59 -10.88
N ALA A 152 -6.09 -14.28 -11.80
CA ALA A 152 -6.23 -14.05 -13.23
C ALA A 152 -7.69 -14.17 -13.72
N PRO A 153 -8.40 -15.30 -13.51
CA PRO A 153 -9.76 -15.46 -14.01
C PRO A 153 -10.81 -14.63 -13.25
N GLU A 154 -10.57 -14.30 -11.97
CA GLU A 154 -11.58 -13.63 -11.14
C GLU A 154 -11.38 -12.12 -11.09
N CYS A 155 -10.14 -11.65 -10.92
CA CYS A 155 -9.84 -10.28 -10.56
C CYS A 155 -9.25 -9.45 -11.71
N VAL A 156 -8.71 -10.10 -12.77
CA VAL A 156 -7.99 -9.43 -13.86
C VAL A 156 -8.72 -9.57 -15.20
N ALA A 157 -9.01 -10.80 -15.63
CA ALA A 157 -9.67 -11.06 -16.91
C ALA A 157 -11.01 -10.31 -17.08
N PRO A 158 -11.87 -10.18 -16.03
CA PRO A 158 -13.07 -9.36 -16.15
C PRO A 158 -12.76 -7.89 -16.40
N LEU A 159 -11.72 -7.32 -15.79
CA LEU A 159 -11.34 -5.92 -16.04
C LEU A 159 -11.02 -5.69 -17.53
N GLN A 160 -10.35 -6.65 -18.17
CA GLN A 160 -10.08 -6.60 -19.61
C GLN A 160 -11.37 -6.74 -20.43
N GLN A 161 -12.26 -7.67 -20.07
CA GLN A 161 -13.55 -7.88 -20.75
C GLN A 161 -14.45 -6.63 -20.71
N TYR A 162 -14.44 -5.91 -19.58
CA TYR A 162 -15.18 -4.66 -19.40
C TYR A 162 -14.42 -3.43 -19.90
N GLY A 163 -13.23 -3.60 -20.51
CA GLY A 163 -12.43 -2.51 -21.07
C GLY A 163 -11.85 -1.54 -20.02
N ARG A 164 -11.74 -1.96 -18.76
CA ARG A 164 -11.26 -1.17 -17.62
C ARG A 164 -9.80 -1.42 -17.26
N LEU A 165 -9.20 -2.50 -17.73
CA LEU A 165 -7.77 -2.75 -17.54
C LEU A 165 -6.92 -1.80 -18.41
N ARG A 166 -5.90 -1.18 -17.81
CA ARG A 166 -4.87 -0.39 -18.48
C ARG A 166 -3.50 -0.93 -18.11
N LEU A 167 -2.78 -1.42 -19.12
CA LEU A 167 -1.38 -1.79 -18.96
C LEU A 167 -0.52 -0.53 -19.05
N ILE A 168 0.37 -0.37 -18.07
CA ILE A 168 1.18 0.84 -17.92
C ILE A 168 2.65 0.50 -17.67
N GLU A 169 3.50 1.51 -17.86
CA GLU A 169 4.92 1.45 -17.48
C GLU A 169 5.08 1.57 -15.95
N PRO A 170 6.15 1.00 -15.37
CA PRO A 170 6.30 0.93 -13.92
C PRO A 170 6.62 2.29 -13.26
N ASP A 171 6.94 3.33 -14.03
CA ASP A 171 7.14 4.72 -13.57
C ASP A 171 5.99 5.67 -13.98
N HIS A 172 4.85 5.11 -14.41
CA HIS A 172 3.71 5.85 -14.94
C HIS A 172 3.24 6.98 -14.02
N ARG A 173 2.91 8.12 -14.62
CA ARG A 173 2.29 9.25 -13.94
C ARG A 173 0.77 9.06 -13.98
N VAL A 174 0.18 8.74 -12.83
CA VAL A 174 -1.27 8.49 -12.67
C VAL A 174 -2.04 9.81 -12.74
N THR A 175 -1.58 10.84 -12.02
CA THR A 175 -2.16 12.19 -12.01
C THR A 175 -1.06 13.25 -11.92
N GLY A 176 -1.41 14.53 -11.75
CA GLY A 176 -0.44 15.59 -11.47
C GLY A 176 0.44 15.28 -10.24
N ASP A 177 -0.18 14.78 -9.17
CA ASP A 177 0.46 14.56 -7.86
C ASP A 177 0.89 13.10 -7.63
N ILE A 178 0.41 12.16 -8.44
CA ILE A 178 0.60 10.72 -8.21
C ILE A 178 1.45 10.09 -9.33
N ARG A 179 2.52 9.40 -8.95
CA ARG A 179 3.40 8.63 -9.85
C ARG A 179 3.79 7.29 -9.22
N LEU A 180 3.98 6.28 -10.06
CA LEU A 180 4.50 4.98 -9.63
C LEU A 180 6.02 4.95 -9.55
N VAL A 181 6.52 4.13 -8.63
CA VAL A 181 7.94 3.89 -8.44
C VAL A 181 8.18 2.39 -8.61
N PRO A 182 9.00 1.96 -9.59
CA PRO A 182 9.35 0.57 -9.74
C PRO A 182 10.01 0.03 -8.46
N THR A 183 9.44 -1.03 -7.89
CA THR A 183 9.95 -1.70 -6.69
C THR A 183 9.82 -3.21 -6.84
N ALA A 184 10.17 -3.71 -8.03
CA ALA A 184 10.12 -5.12 -8.41
C ALA A 184 10.93 -6.01 -7.45
N GLY A 185 10.48 -7.25 -7.31
CA GLY A 185 11.14 -8.29 -6.54
C GLY A 185 10.16 -9.10 -5.69
N HIS A 186 9.21 -8.42 -5.02
CA HIS A 186 8.10 -9.12 -4.39
C HIS A 186 7.27 -9.86 -5.45
N THR A 187 6.88 -9.12 -6.48
CA THR A 187 6.48 -9.64 -7.79
C THR A 187 7.28 -8.94 -8.89
N PRO A 188 7.36 -9.49 -10.12
CA PRO A 188 8.16 -8.91 -11.20
C PRO A 188 7.73 -7.51 -11.63
N GLY A 189 6.45 -7.18 -11.51
CA GLY A 189 5.89 -5.88 -11.90
C GLY A 189 5.48 -5.00 -10.72
N HIS A 190 5.92 -5.33 -9.50
CA HIS A 190 5.58 -4.59 -8.29
C HIS A 190 5.98 -3.11 -8.36
N VAL A 191 5.07 -2.23 -7.93
CA VAL A 191 5.29 -0.78 -7.81
C VAL A 191 4.86 -0.25 -6.46
N SER A 192 5.58 0.77 -5.99
CA SER A 192 5.16 1.63 -4.89
C SER A 192 4.54 2.92 -5.45
N VAL A 193 3.71 3.61 -4.68
CA VAL A 193 3.06 4.85 -5.13
C VAL A 193 3.73 6.05 -4.45
N ARG A 194 4.19 7.02 -5.24
CA ARG A 194 4.70 8.31 -4.75
C ARG A 194 3.65 9.39 -4.96
N ILE A 195 3.38 10.14 -3.89
CA ILE A 195 2.48 11.28 -3.85
C ILE A 195 3.31 12.51 -3.55
N GLU A 196 3.20 13.56 -4.37
CA GLU A 196 3.85 14.85 -4.15
C GLU A 196 2.88 15.97 -4.51
N SER A 197 2.51 16.79 -3.52
CA SER A 197 1.59 17.89 -3.73
C SER A 197 2.30 19.17 -4.18
N GLY A 198 1.82 19.76 -5.28
CA GLY A 198 2.21 21.10 -5.72
C GLY A 198 3.45 21.17 -6.62
N GLY A 199 3.97 20.04 -7.12
CA GLY A 199 5.25 19.98 -7.80
C GLY A 199 6.42 20.33 -6.87
N SER A 200 7.64 19.91 -7.22
CA SER A 200 8.80 20.03 -6.34
C SER A 200 9.12 21.48 -5.98
N ALA A 201 8.52 21.99 -4.91
CA ALA A 201 8.98 23.19 -4.24
C ALA A 201 10.20 22.79 -3.42
N ARG A 202 11.37 22.74 -4.07
CA ARG A 202 12.55 23.25 -3.40
C ARG A 202 12.18 24.67 -2.98
N LEU A 203 11.93 24.85 -1.69
CA LEU A 203 11.61 26.14 -1.12
C LEU A 203 12.83 27.05 -1.29
N ASP A 204 12.84 27.85 -2.34
CA ASP A 204 13.64 29.05 -2.41
C ASP A 204 13.14 30.00 -1.31
N GLY A 205 13.97 30.23 -0.29
CA GLY A 205 13.72 31.24 0.74
C GLY A 205 12.91 30.72 1.92
N GLY A 206 13.60 30.43 3.01
CA GLY A 206 13.01 29.84 4.20
C GLY A 206 12.02 30.77 4.91
N GLU A 207 10.81 30.26 5.12
CA GLU A 207 10.04 30.45 6.34
C GLU A 207 9.37 29.12 6.72
N VAL A 208 9.33 28.84 8.03
CA VAL A 208 8.78 27.60 8.56
C VAL A 208 7.27 27.77 8.69
N LYS A 209 6.48 27.13 7.81
CA LYS A 209 5.07 26.85 8.13
C LYS A 209 5.05 25.88 9.33
N LEU A 210 4.40 26.30 10.42
CA LEU A 210 4.15 25.46 11.59
C LEU A 210 3.22 24.30 11.18
N GLY A 211 3.66 23.06 11.41
CA GLY A 211 2.96 21.82 11.04
C GLY A 211 3.93 20.64 10.82
N PRO A 212 3.48 19.38 10.89
CA PRO A 212 4.24 18.19 10.51
C PRO A 212 4.88 18.34 9.12
N PRO A 213 6.08 17.77 8.86
CA PRO A 213 6.77 17.91 7.57
C PRO A 213 5.93 17.54 6.33
N HIS A 214 4.99 16.60 6.46
CA HIS A 214 4.13 16.15 5.37
C HIS A 214 2.99 17.12 5.03
N GLU A 215 2.57 18.00 5.92
CA GLU A 215 1.47 18.96 5.65
C GLU A 215 1.92 20.19 4.84
N ARG A 216 3.18 20.22 4.39
CA ARG A 216 3.77 21.36 3.67
C ARG A 216 3.59 21.21 2.16
N ALA A 217 3.50 22.33 1.45
CA ALA A 217 3.61 22.32 -0.01
C ALA A 217 4.96 21.73 -0.43
N GLY A 218 4.97 20.83 -1.42
CA GLY A 218 6.16 20.07 -1.82
C GLY A 218 6.47 18.86 -0.93
N ALA A 219 5.61 18.52 0.03
CA ALA A 219 5.73 17.29 0.79
C ALA A 219 5.52 16.05 -0.07
N VAL A 220 6.16 14.96 0.35
CA VAL A 220 6.14 13.68 -0.34
C VAL A 220 5.64 12.59 0.59
N ALA A 221 4.82 11.69 0.06
CA ALA A 221 4.51 10.41 0.69
C ALA A 221 4.74 9.23 -0.25
N TYR A 222 4.94 8.06 0.34
CA TYR A 222 5.04 6.78 -0.34
C TYR A 222 4.06 5.79 0.26
N ILE A 223 3.31 5.09 -0.59
CA ILE A 223 2.63 3.85 -0.23
C ILE A 223 3.52 2.70 -0.71
N SER A 224 3.92 1.83 0.21
CA SER A 224 4.96 0.84 -0.07
C SER A 224 4.52 -0.25 -1.04
N GLY A 225 3.25 -0.66 -1.04
CA GLY A 225 2.93 -2.03 -1.46
C GLY A 225 3.65 -3.03 -0.57
N ASP A 226 4.06 -4.16 -1.13
CA ASP A 226 4.64 -5.29 -0.40
C ASP A 226 6.16 -5.37 -0.50
N VAL A 227 6.79 -4.30 -1.01
CA VAL A 227 8.23 -4.12 -0.86
C VAL A 227 8.63 -4.13 0.63
N ILE A 228 7.73 -3.76 1.54
CA ILE A 228 7.87 -3.82 3.01
C ILE A 228 6.54 -4.30 3.62
N HIS A 229 6.56 -5.40 4.38
CA HIS A 229 5.38 -5.95 5.04
C HIS A 229 5.32 -5.60 6.54
N HIS A 230 6.48 -5.37 7.18
CA HIS A 230 6.55 -5.05 8.61
C HIS A 230 7.63 -4.00 8.93
N PRO A 231 7.44 -3.10 9.91
CA PRO A 231 8.44 -2.09 10.29
C PRO A 231 9.80 -2.65 10.68
N ALA A 232 9.89 -3.91 11.15
CA ALA A 232 11.16 -4.58 11.43
C ALA A 232 12.08 -4.65 10.20
N GLN A 233 11.51 -4.70 8.97
CA GLN A 233 12.28 -4.67 7.73
C GLN A 233 12.84 -3.26 7.43
N ILE A 234 12.45 -2.22 8.17
CA ILE A 234 13.08 -0.90 8.09
C ILE A 234 14.39 -0.91 8.88
N GLY A 235 14.36 -1.46 10.11
CA GLY A 235 15.54 -1.64 10.95
C GLY A 235 16.53 -2.68 10.41
N ASP A 236 16.03 -3.72 9.75
CA ASP A 236 16.84 -4.65 8.95
C ASP A 236 16.22 -4.93 7.57
N PRO A 237 16.58 -4.13 6.55
CA PRO A 237 16.13 -4.32 5.17
C PRO A 237 16.54 -5.64 4.53
N GLY A 238 17.47 -6.38 5.15
CA GLY A 238 17.91 -7.70 4.70
C GLY A 238 16.90 -8.82 4.97
N ILE A 239 15.88 -8.58 5.80
CA ILE A 239 14.80 -9.55 6.04
C ILE A 239 13.91 -9.62 4.79
N CYS A 240 13.94 -10.75 4.08
CA CYS A 240 13.07 -11.02 2.94
C CYS A 240 11.81 -11.78 3.39
N ALA A 241 10.69 -11.51 2.71
CA ALA A 241 9.44 -12.22 2.96
C ALA A 241 9.42 -13.52 2.15
N LEU A 242 8.77 -14.54 2.69
CA LEU A 242 8.56 -15.83 2.02
C LEU A 242 7.85 -15.71 0.66
N PRO A 243 6.89 -14.78 0.46
CA PRO A 243 6.24 -14.59 -0.83
C PRO A 243 7.07 -13.79 -1.85
N ASP A 244 8.26 -13.29 -1.52
CA ASP A 244 9.10 -12.56 -2.47
C ASP A 244 9.51 -13.49 -3.65
N ALA A 245 9.04 -13.19 -4.86
CA ALA A 245 9.36 -13.97 -6.07
C ALA A 245 10.86 -13.96 -6.41
N ASP A 246 11.52 -12.82 -6.18
CA ASP A 246 12.97 -12.66 -6.20
C ASP A 246 13.41 -11.95 -4.89
N PRO A 247 13.83 -12.71 -3.86
CA PRO A 247 14.26 -12.14 -2.59
C PRO A 247 15.46 -11.18 -2.70
N THR A 248 16.32 -11.35 -3.71
CA THR A 248 17.48 -10.47 -3.92
C THR A 248 17.03 -9.13 -4.48
N ALA A 249 16.17 -9.15 -5.51
CA ALA A 249 15.58 -7.94 -6.07
C ALA A 249 14.67 -7.24 -5.04
N ALA A 250 13.85 -7.98 -4.29
CA ALA A 250 12.97 -7.41 -3.26
C ALA A 250 13.76 -6.64 -2.20
N ARG A 251 14.87 -7.23 -1.72
CA ARG A 251 15.80 -6.57 -0.80
C ARG A 251 16.42 -5.30 -1.40
N ALA A 252 16.86 -5.35 -2.65
CA ALA A 252 17.46 -4.20 -3.32
C ALA A 252 16.45 -3.05 -3.47
N SER A 253 15.25 -3.35 -3.96
CA SER A 253 14.13 -2.40 -4.10
C SER A 253 13.73 -1.79 -2.76
N ARG A 254 13.64 -2.60 -1.70
CA ARG A 254 13.37 -2.15 -0.34
C ARG A 254 14.40 -1.14 0.15
N LEU A 255 15.68 -1.48 0.04
CA LEU A 255 16.76 -0.59 0.48
C LEU A 255 16.77 0.72 -0.31
N GLN A 256 16.54 0.65 -1.63
CA GLN A 256 16.47 1.83 -2.48
C GLN A 256 15.28 2.74 -2.11
N LEU A 257 14.10 2.16 -1.91
CA LEU A 257 12.91 2.91 -1.49
C LEU A 257 13.13 3.56 -0.12
N LEU A 258 13.60 2.81 0.88
CA LEU A 258 13.80 3.33 2.23
C LEU A 258 14.82 4.46 2.29
N ARG A 259 15.91 4.37 1.52
CA ARG A 259 16.89 5.47 1.39
C ARG A 259 16.25 6.70 0.78
N ARG A 260 15.49 6.55 -0.31
CA ARG A 260 14.75 7.65 -0.94
C ARG A 260 13.77 8.30 0.02
N VAL A 261 12.99 7.50 0.76
CA VAL A 261 12.03 7.98 1.77
C VAL A 261 12.75 8.80 2.84
N ALA A 262 13.88 8.31 3.35
CA ALA A 262 14.68 9.01 4.36
C ALA A 262 15.29 10.32 3.83
N ASP A 263 15.85 10.29 2.62
CA ASP A 263 16.47 11.44 1.97
C ASP A 263 15.44 12.55 1.67
N GLU A 264 14.25 12.18 1.19
CA GLU A 264 13.14 13.09 0.92
C GLU A 264 12.39 13.51 2.20
N ARG A 265 12.70 12.90 3.34
CA ARG A 265 11.96 13.03 4.61
C ARG A 265 10.46 12.80 4.41
N ALA A 266 10.14 11.85 3.55
CA ALA A 266 8.79 11.56 3.12
C ALA A 266 8.02 10.77 4.18
N LEU A 267 6.70 10.93 4.19
CA LEU A 267 5.81 10.04 4.92
C LEU A 267 5.80 8.67 4.22
N LEU A 268 6.01 7.59 4.97
CA LEU A 268 5.87 6.23 4.47
C LEU A 268 4.60 5.60 5.05
N LEU A 269 3.78 5.04 4.18
CA LEU A 269 2.56 4.31 4.50
C LEU A 269 2.77 2.84 4.12
N GLY A 270 2.78 1.96 5.12
CA GLY A 270 2.96 0.53 4.93
C GLY A 270 1.64 -0.18 4.65
N SER A 271 1.51 -0.86 3.51
CA SER A 271 0.28 -1.57 3.12
C SER A 271 -0.16 -2.61 4.15
N HIS A 272 0.79 -3.32 4.76
CA HIS A 272 0.51 -4.33 5.79
C HIS A 272 0.72 -3.89 7.24
N PHE A 273 1.04 -2.61 7.47
CA PHE A 273 1.31 -2.14 8.82
C PHE A 273 0.00 -1.95 9.58
N ALA A 274 -0.14 -2.59 10.74
CA ALA A 274 -1.15 -2.19 11.73
C ALA A 274 -1.01 -0.71 12.11
N ALA A 275 -2.01 -0.13 12.76
CA ALA A 275 -1.94 1.25 13.20
C ALA A 275 -0.85 1.41 14.29
N PRO A 276 0.03 2.42 14.20
CA PRO A 276 0.12 3.43 13.14
C PRO A 276 0.70 2.90 11.83
N SER A 277 -0.05 3.00 10.73
CA SER A 277 0.37 2.52 9.40
C SER A 277 1.28 3.51 8.69
N GLY A 278 1.29 4.76 9.16
CA GLY A 278 2.11 5.85 8.63
C GLY A 278 3.20 6.29 9.59
N GLY A 279 4.33 6.73 9.05
CA GLY A 279 5.48 7.18 9.83
C GLY A 279 6.64 7.63 8.97
N TYR A 280 7.77 7.93 9.60
CA TYR A 280 8.99 8.36 8.93
C TYR A 280 10.09 7.31 9.05
N VAL A 281 11.01 7.36 8.11
CA VAL A 281 12.25 6.59 8.16
C VAL A 281 13.39 7.55 8.48
N ASN A 282 14.01 7.37 9.63
CA ASN A 282 15.20 8.13 10.02
C ASN A 282 16.45 7.40 9.55
N SER A 283 17.43 8.14 9.03
CA SER A 283 18.76 7.64 8.72
C SER A 283 19.80 8.24 9.67
N ALA A 284 20.53 7.39 10.39
CA ALA A 284 21.65 7.78 11.25
C ALA A 284 22.71 6.68 11.24
N ASP A 285 23.98 7.03 11.03
CA ASP A 285 25.11 6.09 11.02
C ASP A 285 24.90 4.86 10.10
N ASP A 286 24.39 5.09 8.89
CA ASP A 286 24.01 4.06 7.90
C ASP A 286 22.93 3.06 8.37
N ARG A 287 22.26 3.36 9.48
CA ARG A 287 21.10 2.61 9.98
C ARG A 287 19.81 3.35 9.67
N LEU A 288 18.79 2.57 9.35
CA LEU A 288 17.44 3.05 9.14
C LEU A 288 16.59 2.69 10.37
N ALA A 289 15.76 3.62 10.82
CA ALA A 289 14.88 3.42 11.96
C ALA A 289 13.46 3.88 11.64
N TRP A 290 12.48 3.07 12.03
CA TRP A 290 11.08 3.42 11.92
C TRP A 290 10.68 4.40 13.02
N GLN A 291 10.00 5.48 12.64
CA GLN A 291 9.38 6.41 13.56
C GLN A 291 7.89 6.49 13.24
N PRO A 292 7.01 5.76 13.97
CA PRO A 292 5.58 5.80 13.71
C PRO A 292 5.03 7.21 13.96
N LEU A 293 4.12 7.64 13.09
CA LEU A 293 3.36 8.87 13.30
C LEU A 293 2.13 8.55 14.15
N VAL A 294 2.30 8.66 15.46
CA VAL A 294 1.19 8.52 16.41
C VAL A 294 0.37 9.81 16.37
N GLU A 295 -0.88 9.74 15.92
CA GLU A 295 -1.83 10.84 16.12
C GLU A 295 -1.98 11.07 17.63
N ARG A 296 -1.56 12.24 18.13
CA ARG A 296 -1.85 12.61 19.51
C ARG A 296 -3.35 12.83 19.62
N GLU A 297 -4.06 12.00 20.39
CA GLU A 297 -5.40 12.33 20.85
C GLU A 297 -5.35 13.68 21.59
N GLY A 298 -5.85 14.75 20.97
CA GLY A 298 -5.98 16.05 21.62
C GLY A 298 -5.53 17.26 20.79
N ALA A 299 -6.24 17.52 19.69
CA ALA A 299 -6.40 18.87 19.16
C ALA A 299 -7.72 18.93 18.38
N ARG A 300 -8.83 19.04 19.13
CA ARG A 300 -10.09 19.60 18.63
C ARG A 300 -10.26 20.97 19.25
#